data_AF-I4GQL7-F1
#
_entry.id   AF-I4GQL7-F1
#
_cell.length_a   1.000
_cell.length_b   1.000
_cell.length_c   1.000
_cell.angle_alpha   90.00
_cell.angle_beta   90.00
_cell.angle_gamma   90.00
#
_symmetry.space_group_name_H-M   'P 1'
#
loop_
_entity.id
_entity.type
_entity.pdbx_description
1 polymer ?
#
loop_
_entity_poly.entity_id
_entity_poly.type
_entity_poly.pdbx_seq_one_letter_code
_entity_poly.pdbx_strand_id
1 'polypeptide(L)'
;MQIYLDYSATTPTHPQVIERVVTILQHHWDNPSSLHSWGQDTATVIEMAREQVAGLIHANPDQIIFTSGGTAIKLKLISLLVNRPRLVLILNRG
;
A
#
# COMPACT_ATOMS: atom_id res chain seq x y z
N MET A 1 -15.64 -23.67 -19.89
CA MET A 1 -15.70 -23.10 -18.53
C MET A 1 -14.28 -23.04 -18.01
N GLN A 2 -13.80 -21.85 -17.64
CA GLN A 2 -12.47 -21.68 -17.07
C GLN A 2 -12.61 -21.74 -15.54
N ILE A 3 -11.81 -22.58 -14.88
CA ILE A 3 -11.79 -22.71 -13.42
C ILE A 3 -10.38 -22.31 -12.97
N TYR A 4 -10.28 -21.24 -12.18
CA TYR A 4 -9.01 -20.76 -11.65
C TYR A 4 -8.75 -21.39 -10.27
N LEU A 5 -7.65 -22.13 -10.13
CA LEU A 5 -7.30 -22.87 -8.91
C LEU A 5 -5.95 -22.45 -8.32
N ASP A 6 -5.31 -21.39 -8.84
CA ASP A 6 -3.97 -20.93 -8.40
C ASP A 6 -4.02 -19.61 -7.63
N TYR A 7 -4.85 -19.55 -6.59
CA TYR A 7 -4.93 -18.37 -5.69
C TYR A 7 -3.64 -18.11 -4.90
N SER A 8 -2.70 -19.07 -4.89
CA SER A 8 -1.36 -18.90 -4.31
C SER A 8 -0.45 -18.00 -5.14
N ALA A 9 -0.60 -18.01 -6.48
CA ALA A 9 0.21 -17.18 -7.37
C ALA A 9 -0.31 -15.74 -7.42
N THR A 10 -1.60 -15.56 -7.67
CA THR A 10 -2.28 -14.25 -7.66
C THR A 10 -3.78 -14.42 -7.43
N THR A 11 -4.48 -13.34 -7.12
CA THR A 11 -5.92 -13.34 -6.83
C THR A 11 -6.62 -12.24 -7.61
N PRO A 12 -7.78 -12.49 -8.25
CA PRO A 12 -8.55 -11.44 -8.90
C PRO A 12 -8.87 -10.30 -7.92
N THR A 13 -8.60 -9.06 -8.32
CA THR A 13 -8.88 -7.88 -7.51
C THR A 13 -10.38 -7.74 -7.26
N HIS A 14 -10.76 -7.46 -6.01
CA HIS A 14 -12.15 -7.24 -5.65
C HIS A 14 -12.72 -6.00 -6.39
N PRO A 15 -13.95 -6.03 -6.94
CA PRO A 15 -14.50 -4.93 -7.73
C PRO A 15 -14.46 -3.56 -7.05
N GLN A 16 -14.77 -3.51 -5.75
CA GLN A 16 -14.71 -2.26 -4.97
C GLN A 16 -13.30 -1.67 -4.86
N VAL A 17 -12.26 -2.53 -4.88
CA VAL A 17 -10.86 -2.06 -4.90
C VAL A 17 -10.56 -1.43 -6.24
N ILE A 18 -11.05 -2.01 -7.35
CA ILE A 18 -10.90 -1.44 -8.70
C ILE A 18 -11.57 -0.07 -8.76
N GLU A 19 -12.82 0.04 -8.32
CA GLU A 19 -13.57 1.31 -8.29
C GLU A 19 -12.83 2.38 -7.48
N ARG A 20 -12.31 2.01 -6.31
CA ARG A 20 -11.56 2.94 -5.47
C ARG A 20 -10.26 3.38 -6.12
N VAL A 21 -9.51 2.48 -6.75
CA VAL A 21 -8.28 2.82 -7.48
C VAL A 21 -8.59 3.76 -8.64
N VAL A 22 -9.62 3.48 -9.44
CA VAL A 22 -10.05 4.37 -10.53
C VAL A 22 -10.40 5.76 -10.00
N THR A 23 -11.15 5.83 -8.89
CA THR A 23 -11.53 7.11 -8.27
C THR A 23 -10.30 7.91 -7.84
N ILE A 24 -9.31 7.25 -7.21
CA ILE A 24 -8.06 7.88 -6.78
C ILE A 24 -7.28 8.38 -7.99
N LEU A 25 -7.15 7.58 -9.05
CA LEU A 25 -6.44 7.98 -10.26
C LEU A 25 -7.09 9.17 -10.98
N GLN A 26 -8.41 9.36 -10.84
CA GLN A 26 -9.11 10.50 -11.45
C GLN A 26 -9.00 11.77 -10.61
N HIS A 27 -9.03 11.67 -9.28
CA HIS A 27 -9.20 12.83 -8.39
C HIS A 27 -7.96 13.18 -7.55
N HIS A 28 -7.05 12.23 -7.35
CA HIS A 28 -5.86 12.35 -6.49
C HIS A 28 -4.62 11.85 -7.25
N TRP A 29 -4.43 12.36 -8.47
CA TRP A 29 -3.37 11.95 -9.39
C TRP A 29 -2.03 12.66 -9.15
N ASP A 30 -2.02 13.73 -8.36
CA ASP A 30 -0.86 14.58 -8.18
C ASP A 30 0.18 13.94 -7.24
N ASN A 31 1.40 14.49 -7.23
CA ASN A 31 2.49 14.02 -6.41
C ASN A 31 2.25 14.37 -4.93
N PRO A 32 2.16 13.39 -4.02
CA PRO A 32 1.96 13.63 -2.58
C PRO A 32 3.11 14.39 -1.91
N SER A 33 4.29 14.50 -2.55
CA SER A 33 5.39 15.32 -2.02
C SER A 33 5.29 16.81 -2.39
N SER A 34 4.33 17.18 -3.23
CA SER A 34 4.12 18.57 -3.61
C SER A 34 3.44 19.37 -2.49
N LEU A 35 3.86 20.62 -2.30
CA LEU A 35 3.36 21.48 -1.22
C LEU A 35 2.05 22.21 -1.56
N HIS A 36 1.61 22.18 -2.82
CA HIS A 36 0.33 22.77 -3.23
C HIS A 36 -0.85 21.87 -2.86
N SER A 37 -2.07 22.42 -2.89
CA SER A 37 -3.30 21.76 -2.43
C SER A 37 -3.47 20.34 -2.99
N TRP A 38 -3.31 20.15 -4.30
CA TRP A 38 -3.47 18.82 -4.91
C TRP A 38 -2.48 17.76 -4.39
N GLY A 39 -1.25 18.15 -4.07
CA GLY A 39 -0.27 17.24 -3.47
C GLY A 39 -0.64 16.89 -2.02
N GLN A 40 -1.11 17.88 -1.26
CA GLN A 40 -1.59 17.67 0.11
C GLN A 40 -2.84 16.77 0.15
N ASP A 41 -3.74 16.93 -0.81
CA ASP A 41 -4.94 16.09 -0.96
C ASP A 41 -4.54 14.64 -1.27
N THR A 42 -3.60 14.41 -2.21
CA THR A 42 -3.10 13.05 -2.49
C THR A 42 -2.37 12.46 -1.29
N ALA A 43 -1.56 13.25 -0.57
CA ALA A 43 -0.87 12.80 0.64
C ALA A 43 -1.87 12.35 1.72
N THR A 44 -2.98 13.07 1.88
CA THR A 44 -4.05 12.72 2.82
C THR A 44 -4.63 11.35 2.51
N VAL A 45 -4.88 11.03 1.24
CA VAL A 45 -5.38 9.70 0.83
C VAL A 45 -4.40 8.58 1.19
N ILE A 46 -3.09 8.83 1.06
CA ILE A 46 -2.05 7.85 1.43
C ILE A 46 -2.02 7.64 2.95
N GLU A 47 -2.12 8.70 3.75
CA GLU A 47 -2.13 8.58 5.22
C GLU A 47 -3.39 7.89 5.74
N MET A 48 -4.55 8.15 5.14
CA MET A 48 -5.78 7.38 5.45
C MET A 48 -5.58 5.89 5.17
N ALA A 49 -4.95 5.53 4.05
CA ALA A 49 -4.65 4.13 3.74
C ALA A 49 -3.67 3.53 4.77
N ARG A 50 -2.71 4.32 5.24
CA ARG A 50 -1.75 3.91 6.27
C ARG A 50 -2.44 3.57 7.59
N GLU A 51 -3.33 4.44 8.04
CA GLU A 51 -4.14 4.23 9.26
C GLU A 51 -5.02 2.99 9.15
N GLN A 52 -5.69 2.80 8.00
CA GLN A 52 -6.54 1.64 7.76
C GLN A 52 -5.76 0.34 7.89
N VAL A 53 -4.60 0.23 7.24
CA VAL A 53 -3.83 -1.01 7.32
C VAL A 53 -3.18 -1.20 8.70
N ALA A 54 -2.72 -0.12 9.34
CA ALA A 54 -2.25 -0.17 10.71
C ALA A 54 -3.32 -0.74 11.66
N GLY A 55 -4.57 -0.31 11.50
CA GLY A 55 -5.72 -0.81 12.26
C GLY A 55 -6.01 -2.30 12.03
N LEU A 56 -5.90 -2.78 10.77
CA LEU A 56 -6.13 -4.18 10.42
C LEU A 56 -5.13 -5.15 11.08
N ILE A 57 -3.91 -4.68 11.35
CA ILE A 57 -2.82 -5.50 11.89
C ILE A 57 -2.41 -5.10 13.32
N HIS A 58 -3.16 -4.20 13.95
CA HIS A 58 -2.88 -3.64 15.28
C HIS A 58 -1.47 -3.06 15.44
N ALA A 59 -0.97 -2.38 14.40
CA ALA A 59 0.32 -1.67 14.40
C ALA A 59 0.12 -0.16 14.59
N ASN A 60 1.20 0.55 14.92
CA ASN A 60 1.21 2.01 14.85
C ASN A 60 1.35 2.45 13.37
N PRO A 61 0.55 3.41 12.86
CA PRO A 61 0.70 3.96 11.51
C PRO A 61 2.15 4.35 11.15
N ASP A 62 2.91 4.92 12.08
CA ASP A 62 4.32 5.33 11.85
C ASP A 62 5.26 4.16 11.53
N GLN A 63 4.82 2.93 11.82
CA GLN A 63 5.57 1.71 11.54
C GLN A 63 5.23 1.14 10.16
N ILE A 64 4.22 1.67 9.49
CA ILE A 64 3.76 1.19 8.19
C ILE A 64 4.62 1.78 7.07
N ILE A 65 5.20 0.93 6.22
CA ILE A 65 5.84 1.35 4.98
C ILE A 65 5.22 0.63 3.78
N PHE A 66 4.76 1.40 2.79
CA PHE A 66 4.26 0.89 1.52
C PHE A 66 5.42 0.60 0.55
N THR A 67 5.32 -0.51 -0.18
CA THR A 67 6.30 -0.91 -1.20
C THR A 67 5.61 -1.50 -2.43
N SER A 68 6.36 -1.58 -3.54
CA SER A 68 5.85 -2.02 -4.84
C SER A 68 5.80 -3.54 -5.06
N GLY A 69 6.23 -4.38 -4.09
CA GLY A 69 6.12 -5.83 -4.21
C GLY A 69 7.08 -6.68 -3.35
N GLY A 70 6.77 -7.98 -3.27
CA GLY A 70 7.42 -8.94 -2.35
C GLY A 70 8.93 -9.06 -2.51
N THR A 71 9.41 -8.96 -3.76
CA THR A 71 10.83 -9.09 -4.09
C THR A 71 11.65 -7.88 -3.67
N ALA A 72 11.10 -6.67 -3.80
CA ALA A 72 11.78 -5.43 -3.38
C ALA A 72 12.02 -5.38 -1.87
N ILE A 73 11.19 -6.07 -1.08
CA ILE A 73 11.34 -6.16 0.37
C ILE A 73 12.53 -7.02 0.79
N LYS A 74 12.79 -8.17 0.15
CA LYS A 74 13.81 -9.12 0.64
C LYS A 74 15.19 -8.46 0.85
N LEU A 75 15.57 -7.54 -0.02
CA LEU A 75 16.85 -6.83 0.06
C LEU A 75 16.83 -5.63 1.04
N LYS A 76 15.68 -4.98 1.26
CA LYS A 76 15.56 -3.77 2.10
C LYS A 76 15.15 -4.07 3.56
N LEU A 77 14.56 -5.24 3.81
CA LEU A 77 14.09 -5.69 5.13
C LEU A 77 15.26 -5.93 6.10
N ILE A 78 16.36 -6.51 5.63
CA ILE A 78 17.51 -6.86 6.48
C ILE A 78 18.13 -5.60 7.10
N SER A 79 18.25 -4.49 6.35
CA SER A 79 18.82 -3.24 6.87
C SER A 79 17.85 -2.47 7.78
N LEU A 80 16.53 -2.58 7.53
CA LEU A 80 15.50 -1.89 8.32
C LEU A 80 15.21 -2.59 9.66
N LEU A 81 15.17 -3.93 9.69
CA LEU A 81 14.92 -4.68 10.93
C LEU A 81 16.07 -4.55 11.94
N VAL A 82 17.30 -4.39 11.47
CA VAL A 82 18.47 -4.13 12.33
C VAL A 82 18.35 -2.80 13.06
N ASN A 83 17.74 -1.77 12.44
CA ASN A 83 17.63 -0.43 13.01
C ASN A 83 16.27 -0.13 13.66
N ARG A 84 15.19 -0.79 13.23
CA ARG A 84 13.83 -0.63 13.75
C ARG A 84 13.08 -1.97 13.77
N PRO A 85 13.13 -2.72 14.89
CA PRO A 85 12.59 -4.07 14.97
C PRO A 85 11.06 -4.18 14.94
N ARG A 86 10.33 -3.05 14.92
CA ARG A 86 8.86 -3.00 14.93
C ARG A 86 8.24 -2.43 13.64
N LEU A 87 9.00 -2.38 12.56
CA LEU A 87 8.50 -1.89 11.27
C LEU A 87 7.58 -2.93 10.61
N VAL A 88 6.42 -2.50 10.13
CA VAL A 88 5.50 -3.36 9.38
C VAL A 88 5.42 -2.90 7.92
N LEU A 89 5.74 -3.79 6.99
CA LEU A 89 5.74 -3.48 5.58
C LEU A 89 4.52 -4.07 4.89
N ILE A 90 3.85 -3.23 4.10
CA ILE A 90 2.71 -3.64 3.29
C ILE A 90 3.15 -3.75 1.85
N LEU A 91 2.83 -4.90 1.27
CA LEU A 91 3.16 -5.29 -0.07
C LEU A 91 2.01 -4.96 -1.01
N ASN A 92 2.23 -4.08 -1.97
CA ASN A 92 1.39 -4.08 -3.16
C ASN A 92 1.83 -5.26 -4.03
N ARG A 93 1.03 -6.32 -4.13
CA ARG A 93 1.27 -7.38 -5.11
C ARG A 93 0.48 -6.98 -6.36
N GLY A 94 1.22 -6.56 -7.39
CA GLY A 94 0.65 -6.29 -8.72
C GLY A 94 -0.03 -7.51 -9.31
#